data_AF-A0A2L0F8A2-F1
#
_entry.id   AF-A0A2L0F8A2-F1
#
_cell.length_a   1.000
_cell.length_b   1.000
_cell.length_c   1.000
_cell.angle_alpha   90.00
_cell.angle_beta   90.00
_cell.angle_gamma   90.00
#
_symmetry.space_group_name_H-M   'P 1'
#
loop_
_entity.id
_entity.type
_entity.pdbx_description
1 polymer ?
#
loop_
_entity_poly.entity_id
_entity_poly.type
_entity_poly.pdbx_seq_one_letter_code
_entity_poly.pdbx_strand_id
1 'polypeptide(L)'
;MRSFIATMVYDLHPDTPLESRKLLRAHLVGRRWQDRHDGAPMPQSAVWIRRSAEDDQTTDDLHAACARDLREAAAAVAQAGRPIQVMRVWIQVSGAGTYGLARPAPAAPG
;
A
#
# COMPACT_ATOMS: atom_id res chain seq x y z
N MET A 1 -11.14 19.88 -6.20
CA MET A 1 -10.63 18.69 -5.47
C MET A 1 -11.03 17.39 -6.16
N ARG A 2 -10.07 16.75 -6.81
CA ARG A 2 -10.28 15.49 -7.56
C ARG A 2 -9.94 14.31 -6.64
N SER A 3 -10.69 13.21 -6.75
CA SER A 3 -10.39 11.98 -6.02
C SER A 3 -9.61 11.02 -6.90
N PHE A 4 -8.54 10.47 -6.34
CA PHE A 4 -7.68 9.46 -6.93
C PHE A 4 -7.67 8.21 -6.09
N ILE A 5 -7.40 7.09 -6.73
CA ILE A 5 -7.10 5.83 -6.07
C ILE A 5 -5.62 5.54 -6.28
N ALA A 6 -4.95 5.09 -5.22
CA ALA A 6 -3.63 4.53 -5.34
C ALA A 6 -3.59 3.13 -4.73
N THR A 7 -3.00 2.20 -5.46
CA THR A 7 -2.67 0.86 -4.96
C THR A 7 -1.16 0.72 -4.92
N MET A 8 -0.64 0.22 -3.81
CA MET A 8 0.78 -0.02 -3.62
C MET A 8 0.99 -1.48 -3.28
N VAL A 9 1.85 -2.14 -4.06
CA VAL A 9 2.34 -3.49 -3.81
C VAL A 9 3.83 -3.40 -3.53
N TYR A 10 4.30 -4.03 -2.44
CA TYR A 10 5.70 -3.97 -2.04
C TYR A 10 6.25 -5.35 -1.70
N ASP A 11 7.51 -5.56 -2.05
CA ASP A 11 8.28 -6.76 -1.71
C ASP A 11 9.25 -6.41 -0.57
N LEU A 12 9.30 -7.25 0.46
CA LEU A 12 10.26 -7.14 1.56
C LEU A 12 11.31 -8.23 1.43
N HIS A 13 12.50 -8.00 1.99
CA HIS A 13 13.54 -9.04 2.03
C HIS A 13 12.98 -10.31 2.68
N PRO A 14 13.29 -11.52 2.18
CA PRO A 14 12.76 -12.78 2.70
C PRO A 14 12.95 -12.92 4.22
N ASP A 15 14.11 -12.51 4.71
CA ASP A 15 14.46 -12.59 6.14
C ASP A 15 13.80 -11.52 7.02
N THR A 16 12.97 -10.65 6.46
CA THR A 16 12.23 -9.66 7.24
C THR A 16 11.32 -10.40 8.24
N PRO A 17 11.50 -10.21 9.57
CA PRO A 17 10.70 -10.88 10.57
C PRO A 17 9.22 -10.52 10.46
N LEU A 18 8.34 -11.47 10.80
CA LEU A 18 6.89 -11.28 10.73
C LEU A 18 6.42 -10.03 11.50
N GLU A 19 6.99 -9.78 12.68
CA GLU A 19 6.65 -8.60 13.48
C GLU A 19 7.02 -7.28 12.79
N SER A 20 8.15 -7.22 12.08
CA SER A 20 8.51 -6.05 11.25
C SER A 20 7.51 -5.84 10.11
N ARG A 21 7.02 -6.93 9.50
CA ARG A 21 5.99 -6.87 8.43
C ARG A 21 4.68 -6.31 8.97
N LYS A 22 4.24 -6.79 10.15
CA LYS A 22 3.04 -6.30 10.84
C LYS A 22 3.19 -4.82 11.22
N LEU A 23 4.34 -4.43 11.75
CA LEU A 23 4.58 -3.05 12.16
C LEU A 23 4.60 -2.10 10.95
N LEU A 24 5.23 -2.50 9.84
CA LEU A 24 5.16 -1.74 8.58
C LEU A 24 3.70 -1.54 8.15
N ARG A 25 2.90 -2.61 8.18
CA ARG A 25 1.47 -2.54 7.85
C ARG A 25 0.73 -1.57 8.75
N ALA A 26 0.97 -1.62 10.06
CA ALA A 26 0.36 -0.71 11.02
C ALA A 26 0.74 0.76 10.75
N HIS A 27 2.00 1.04 10.44
CA HIS A 27 2.42 2.40 10.07
C HIS A 27 1.79 2.90 8.78
N LEU A 28 1.65 2.04 7.77
CA LEU A 28 0.93 2.39 6.54
C LEU A 28 -0.55 2.68 6.83
N VAL A 29 -1.21 1.85 7.65
CA VAL A 29 -2.61 2.08 8.06
C VAL A 29 -2.76 3.38 8.86
N GLY A 30 -1.82 3.69 9.75
CA GLY A 30 -1.76 4.99 10.45
C GLY A 30 -1.63 6.18 9.50
N ARG A 31 -1.12 5.96 8.28
CA ARG A 31 -1.04 6.94 7.18
C ARG A 31 -2.24 6.88 6.24
N ARG A 32 -3.37 6.35 6.70
CA ARG A 32 -4.66 6.22 6.00
C ARG A 32 -4.67 5.24 4.83
N TRP A 33 -3.60 4.47 4.64
CA TRP A 33 -3.67 3.31 3.74
C TRP A 33 -4.63 2.27 4.31
N GLN A 34 -5.27 1.54 3.42
CA GLN A 34 -6.27 0.54 3.72
C GLN A 34 -5.70 -0.85 3.43
N ASP A 35 -5.75 -1.71 4.44
CA ASP A 35 -5.38 -3.12 4.32
C ASP A 35 -6.56 -4.03 3.93
N ARG A 36 -7.75 -3.44 3.78
CA ARG A 36 -8.99 -4.08 3.37
C ARG A 36 -9.72 -3.24 2.33
N HIS A 37 -10.41 -3.88 1.39
CA HIS A 37 -11.33 -3.24 0.46
C HIS A 37 -12.72 -3.86 0.65
N ASP A 38 -13.74 -3.05 0.92
CA ASP A 38 -15.12 -3.50 1.23
C ASP A 38 -15.17 -4.63 2.28
N GLY A 39 -14.36 -4.49 3.33
CA GLY A 39 -14.25 -5.46 4.43
C GLY A 39 -13.38 -6.69 4.13
N ALA A 40 -13.12 -7.00 2.86
CA ALA A 40 -12.25 -8.10 2.45
C ALA A 40 -10.76 -7.72 2.57
N PRO A 41 -9.88 -8.62 3.05
CA PRO A 41 -8.46 -8.33 3.19
C PRO A 41 -7.79 -8.17 1.82
N MET A 42 -6.93 -7.17 1.70
CA MET A 42 -5.96 -7.08 0.61
C MET A 42 -4.87 -8.15 0.78
N PRO A 43 -4.14 -8.53 -0.28
CA PRO A 43 -2.91 -9.30 -0.15
C PRO A 43 -1.95 -8.68 0.88
N GLN A 44 -1.17 -9.50 1.58
CA GLN A 44 -0.31 -9.03 2.68
C GLN A 44 0.73 -7.98 2.25
N SER A 45 1.16 -8.04 0.99
CA SER A 45 2.09 -7.11 0.34
C SER A 45 1.40 -5.92 -0.33
N ALA A 46 0.07 -5.80 -0.26
CA ALA A 46 -0.70 -4.81 -0.99
C ALA A 46 -1.57 -3.95 -0.08
N VAL A 47 -1.54 -2.63 -0.26
CA VAL A 47 -2.45 -1.67 0.37
C VAL A 47 -3.05 -0.76 -0.69
N TRP A 48 -4.20 -0.16 -0.39
CA TRP A 48 -4.81 0.84 -1.27
C TRP A 48 -5.23 2.09 -0.49
N ILE A 49 -5.47 3.20 -1.16
CA ILE A 49 -5.95 4.43 -0.54
C ILE A 49 -6.78 5.23 -1.54
N ARG A 50 -7.81 5.90 -1.03
CA ARG A 50 -8.48 7.00 -1.73
C ARG A 50 -7.85 8.31 -1.28
N ARG A 51 -7.20 9.03 -2.20
CA ARG A 51 -6.60 10.34 -1.94
C ARG A 51 -7.38 11.43 -2.63
N SER A 52 -7.49 12.56 -1.97
CA SER A 52 -7.89 13.80 -2.60
C SER A 52 -6.65 14.54 -3.07
N ALA A 53 -6.76 15.22 -4.20
CA ALA A 53 -5.71 16.06 -4.74
C ALA A 53 -6.25 17.46 -5.03
N GLU A 54 -5.41 18.45 -4.81
CA GLU A 54 -5.64 19.83 -5.25
C GLU A 54 -5.66 19.91 -6.78
N ASP A 55 -6.21 20.99 -7.32
CA ASP A 55 -6.47 21.08 -8.77
C ASP A 55 -5.19 21.20 -9.61
N ASP A 56 -4.07 21.59 -8.99
CA ASP A 56 -2.72 21.68 -9.57
C ASP A 56 -1.89 20.39 -9.42
N GLN A 57 -2.34 19.45 -8.58
CA GLN A 57 -1.62 18.20 -8.34
C GLN A 57 -1.87 17.17 -9.44
N THR A 58 -0.79 16.55 -9.90
CA THR A 58 -0.79 15.51 -10.93
C THR A 58 -0.74 14.10 -10.34
N THR A 59 -0.93 13.08 -11.18
CA THR A 59 -0.71 11.69 -10.77
C THR A 59 0.73 11.41 -10.33
N ASP A 60 1.70 12.15 -10.86
CA ASP A 60 3.12 12.00 -10.53
C ASP A 60 3.40 12.51 -9.12
N ASP A 61 2.78 13.64 -8.74
CA ASP A 61 2.85 14.17 -7.37
C ASP A 61 2.27 13.18 -6.36
N LEU A 62 1.14 12.57 -6.71
CA LEU A 62 0.50 11.55 -5.87
C LEU A 62 1.34 10.27 -5.80
N HIS A 63 1.94 9.84 -6.92
CA HIS A 63 2.84 8.69 -6.95
C HIS A 63 4.06 8.93 -6.05
N ALA A 64 4.68 10.12 -6.15
CA ALA A 64 5.81 10.52 -5.30
C ALA A 64 5.42 10.57 -3.82
N ALA A 65 4.22 11.08 -3.50
CA ALA A 65 3.69 11.07 -2.13
C ALA A 65 3.48 9.65 -1.60
N CYS A 66 2.97 8.73 -2.42
CA CYS A 66 2.80 7.33 -2.03
C CYS A 66 4.15 6.65 -1.75
N ALA A 67 5.16 6.89 -2.60
CA ALA A 67 6.51 6.36 -2.38
C ALA A 67 7.15 6.93 -1.10
N ARG A 68 6.91 8.21 -0.81
CA ARG A 68 7.35 8.85 0.43
C ARG A 68 6.72 8.20 1.66
N ASP A 69 5.42 7.93 1.64
CA ASP A 69 4.74 7.27 2.76
C ASP A 69 5.32 5.88 3.08
N LEU A 70 5.64 5.07 2.06
CA LEU A 70 6.30 3.78 2.28
C LEU A 70 7.67 3.95 2.93
N ARG A 71 8.47 4.90 2.43
CA ARG A 71 9.81 5.17 2.97
C ARG A 71 9.74 5.59 4.43
N GLU A 72 8.84 6.49 4.77
CA GLU A 72 8.68 6.97 6.14
C GLU A 72 8.10 5.90 7.06
N ALA A 73 7.18 5.06 6.58
CA ALA A 73 6.67 3.92 7.34
C ALA A 73 7.79 2.90 7.62
N ALA A 74 8.62 2.58 6.63
CA ALA A 74 9.78 1.70 6.81
C ALA A 74 10.82 2.32 7.76
N ALA A 75 11.07 3.62 7.65
CA ALA A 75 11.95 4.34 8.57
C ALA A 75 11.46 4.28 10.03
N ALA A 76 10.14 4.40 10.26
CA ALA A 76 9.56 4.29 11.59
C ALA A 76 9.74 2.88 12.19
N VAL A 77 9.57 1.82 11.37
CA VAL A 77 9.86 0.43 11.79
C VAL A 77 11.34 0.27 12.18
N ALA A 78 12.25 0.79 11.36
CA ALA A 78 13.68 0.74 11.64
C ALA A 78 14.06 1.51 12.92
N GLN A 79 13.48 2.70 13.13
CA GLN A 79 13.67 3.51 14.34
C GLN A 79 13.15 2.81 15.61
N ALA A 80 12.13 1.96 15.49
CA ALA A 80 11.66 1.10 16.57
C ALA A 80 12.57 -0.12 16.85
N GLY A 81 13.76 -0.18 16.24
CA GLY A 81 14.74 -1.26 16.42
C GLY A 81 14.36 -2.57 15.74
N ARG A 82 13.46 -2.53 14.76
CA ARG A 82 13.01 -3.72 14.01
C ARG A 82 13.69 -3.79 12.65
N PRO A 83 14.34 -4.91 12.28
CA PRO A 83 14.97 -5.04 10.98
C PRO A 83 13.90 -5.06 9.88
N ILE A 84 14.07 -4.21 8.86
CA ILE A 84 13.14 -4.06 7.75
C ILE A 84 13.92 -3.65 6.51
N GLN A 85 13.63 -4.30 5.38
CA GLN A 85 14.21 -3.93 4.10
C GLN A 85 13.15 -4.08 3.01
N VAL A 86 12.77 -2.95 2.41
CA VAL A 86 11.92 -2.91 1.22
C VAL A 86 12.82 -3.15 0.00
N MET A 87 12.50 -4.19 -0.78
CA MET A 87 13.26 -4.58 -1.96
C MET A 87 12.74 -3.89 -3.22
N ARG A 88 11.43 -3.92 -3.40
CA ARG A 88 10.75 -3.34 -4.57
C ARG A 88 9.41 -2.79 -4.15
N VAL A 89 8.94 -1.81 -4.90
CA VAL A 89 7.60 -1.27 -4.76
C VAL A 89 7.05 -0.98 -6.15
N TRP A 90 5.79 -1.33 -6.36
CA TRP A 90 5.01 -0.93 -7.51
C TRP A 90 3.80 -0.13 -7.01
N ILE A 91 3.64 1.08 -7.55
CA ILE A 91 2.55 1.98 -7.20
C ILE A 91 1.79 2.30 -8.47
N GLN A 92 0.48 2.13 -8.42
CA GLN A 92 -0.41 2.59 -9.46
C GLN A 92 -1.31 3.67 -8.88
N VAL A 93 -1.41 4.77 -9.61
CA VAL A 93 -2.33 5.88 -9.33
C VAL A 93 -3.31 5.97 -10.49
N SER A 94 -4.61 5.98 -10.20
CA SER A 94 -5.65 6.19 -11.20
C SER A 94 -6.57 7.34 -10.79
N GLY A 95 -6.93 8.14 -11.79
CA GLY A 95 -8.09 9.02 -11.74
C GLY A 95 -9.40 8.25 -11.87
N ALA A 96 -10.49 8.96 -12.13
CA ALA A 96 -11.84 8.40 -12.21
C ALA A 96 -11.92 7.12 -13.09
N GLY A 97 -12.49 6.05 -12.54
CA GLY A 97 -12.58 4.73 -13.18
C GLY A 97 -13.01 3.64 -12.19
N THR A 98 -13.14 2.41 -12.67
CA THR A 98 -13.52 1.25 -11.85
C THR A 98 -12.27 0.64 -11.22
N TYR A 99 -12.35 0.35 -9.93
CA TYR A 99 -11.31 -0.32 -9.14
C TYR A 99 -11.97 -1.21 -8.10
N GLY A 100 -11.24 -2.20 -7.60
CA GLY A 100 -11.72 -3.09 -6.54
C GLY A 100 -11.14 -4.49 -6.65
N LEU A 101 -11.50 -5.33 -5.70
CA LEU A 101 -11.13 -6.74 -5.72
C LEU A 101 -11.97 -7.52 -6.73
N ALA A 102 -11.31 -8.38 -7.51
CA ALA A 102 -11.99 -9.38 -8.31
C ALA A 102 -12.27 -10.63 -7.47
N ARG A 103 -13.38 -11.32 -7.76
CA ARG A 103 -13.60 -12.65 -7.18
C ARG A 103 -12.61 -13.64 -7.79
N PRO A 104 -11.88 -14.44 -7.00
CA PRO A 104 -11.08 -15.52 -7.54
C PRO A 104 -11.98 -16.57 -8.20
N ALA A 105 -11.47 -17.25 -9.22
CA ALA A 105 -12.14 -18.43 -9.76
C ALA A 105 -12.29 -19.50 -8.66
N PRO A 106 -13.37 -20.29 -8.65
CA PRO A 106 -13.50 -21.40 -7.72
C PRO A 106 -12.33 -22.38 -7.92
N ALA A 107 -11.80 -22.94 -6.83
CA ALA A 107 -10.79 -23.99 -6.93
C ALA A 107 -11.36 -25.15 -7.75
N ALA A 108 -10.57 -25.67 -8.70
CA ALA A 108 -10.96 -26.87 -9.43
C ALA A 108 -11.19 -28.02 -8.43
N PRO A 109 -12.21 -28.86 -8.63
CA PRO A 109 -12.35 -30.07 -7.82
C PRO A 109 -11.08 -30.93 -8.00
N GLY A 110 -10.44 -31.27 -6.88
CA GLY A 110 -9.29 -32.18 -6.83
C GLY A 110 -9.68 -33.64 -6.97
#